data_AF-A0A6G7CPI7-F1
#
_entry.id   AF-A0A6G7CPI7-F1
#
_cell.length_a   1.000
_cell.length_b   1.000
_cell.length_c   1.000
_cell.angle_alpha   90.00
_cell.angle_beta   90.00
_cell.angle_gamma   90.00
#
_symmetry.space_group_name_H-M   'P 1'
#
loop_
_entity.id
_entity.type
_entity.pdbx_description
1 polymer ?
#
loop_
_entity_poly.entity_id
_entity_poly.type
_entity_poly.pdbx_seq_one_letter_code
_entity_poly.pdbx_strand_id
1 'polypeptide(L)'
;MLIPENSSIVIFGASGDLTYRKLIPALYHLFASNQLPKSFAILGVSRTEYSDDSYREKLKRSLQELEKTEPEILDAFCEYIHYQAINTSDVEDYVKLKDRLDALSDQYAFEERNTLFYLATPPSLYGVIPSCLAAHGLNSEKDGWKRLIIEKPFGYDLKSAQELDIEIHHHFKEHQIYRIDHYLGKETVQNLLVFRFANGMFEPLWNRNFIDYVEITGAEFLGVEERGGYYDGSGAVRDMFQNHLLQVLAMIGMEPPAAINADSIRNEVNKVLQSLQPLSEEDLRNNLVLGQYTESEVRGKFLPGYRNEPGVAEDSRTETYVALKMFINNWRWNGIPFYVRSGKRLPTRVTEVVIHFKRTPHPVFGKNAPENKLIIRIQPDEGILMSFGLKEPGAGFKAKEVSMNFHYASLEETKMLTAYERLLLDALNGDATLFARTDAVEACWKFVQPILDFKQDPQSLYGYACGTWGPKESDNLLINDGRAWRFPCKNLTDTDYCEL
;
A
#
# COMPACT_ATOMS: atom_id res chain seq x y z
N MET A 1 -16.86 -2.96 18.76
CA MET A 1 -15.61 -3.48 18.14
C MET A 1 -15.71 -4.99 18.12
N LEU A 2 -15.43 -5.62 16.99
CA LEU A 2 -15.34 -7.08 16.89
C LEU A 2 -14.00 -7.49 17.51
N ILE A 3 -14.02 -8.24 18.61
CA ILE A 3 -12.80 -8.81 19.19
C ILE A 3 -12.57 -10.15 18.47
N PRO A 4 -11.35 -10.43 17.97
CA PRO A 4 -11.06 -11.69 17.31
C PRO A 4 -11.26 -12.90 18.23
N GLU A 5 -11.37 -14.08 17.62
CA GLU A 5 -11.32 -15.34 18.35
C GLU A 5 -9.91 -15.60 18.93
N ASN A 6 -9.86 -16.39 19.99
CA ASN A 6 -8.59 -16.86 20.56
C ASN A 6 -7.76 -17.56 19.48
N SER A 7 -6.47 -17.24 19.37
CA SER A 7 -5.63 -17.74 18.29
C SER A 7 -4.13 -17.64 18.61
N SER A 8 -3.34 -18.44 17.90
CA SER A 8 -1.89 -18.29 17.82
C SER A 8 -1.51 -17.39 16.63
N ILE A 9 -0.59 -16.46 16.85
CA ILE A 9 0.01 -15.59 15.84
C ILE A 9 1.46 -16.01 15.68
N VAL A 10 1.75 -16.73 14.59
CA VAL A 10 3.09 -17.23 14.28
C VAL A 10 3.78 -16.26 13.33
N ILE A 11 4.92 -15.69 13.74
CA ILE A 11 5.68 -14.77 12.90
C ILE A 11 6.96 -15.47 12.44
N PHE A 12 7.00 -15.90 11.18
CA PHE A 12 8.23 -16.35 10.54
C PHE A 12 9.13 -15.17 10.24
N GLY A 13 10.44 -15.32 10.44
CA GLY A 13 11.37 -14.20 10.34
C GLY A 13 11.36 -13.29 11.57
N ALA A 14 10.97 -13.84 12.73
CA ALA A 14 10.79 -13.12 14.00
C ALA A 14 12.01 -12.31 14.50
N SER A 15 13.19 -12.57 13.96
CA SER A 15 14.44 -11.86 14.24
C SER A 15 14.76 -10.75 13.22
N GLY A 16 13.86 -10.47 12.28
CA GLY A 16 14.03 -9.50 11.19
C GLY A 16 13.53 -8.09 11.53
N ASP A 17 13.98 -7.11 10.74
CA ASP A 17 13.69 -5.68 10.96
C ASP A 17 12.19 -5.35 10.91
N LEU A 18 11.44 -5.96 9.96
CA LEU A 18 10.00 -5.75 9.82
C LEU A 18 9.24 -6.14 11.10
N THR A 19 9.59 -7.27 11.71
CA THR A 19 8.96 -7.74 12.94
C THR A 19 9.14 -6.74 14.08
N TYR A 20 10.38 -6.27 14.31
CA TYR A 20 10.69 -5.35 15.40
C TYR A 20 10.15 -3.94 15.18
N ARG A 21 10.16 -3.43 13.94
CA ARG A 21 9.77 -2.05 13.64
C ARG A 21 8.30 -1.85 13.33
N LYS A 22 7.56 -2.92 12.98
CA LYS A 22 6.17 -2.81 12.51
C LYS A 22 5.24 -3.80 13.19
N LEU A 23 5.53 -5.10 13.13
CA LEU A 23 4.56 -6.12 13.55
C LEU A 23 4.36 -6.17 15.06
N ILE A 24 5.46 -6.21 15.83
CA ILE A 24 5.39 -6.25 17.28
C ILE A 24 4.84 -4.94 17.86
N PRO A 25 5.28 -3.74 17.41
CA PRO A 25 4.63 -2.48 17.78
C PRO A 25 3.12 -2.48 17.51
N ALA A 26 2.70 -2.96 16.34
CA ALA A 26 1.28 -3.05 16.00
C ALA A 26 0.50 -3.98 16.95
N LEU A 27 1.02 -5.18 17.23
CA LEU A 27 0.39 -6.11 18.18
C LEU A 27 0.37 -5.55 19.61
N TYR A 28 1.41 -4.84 20.04
CA TYR A 28 1.43 -4.15 21.32
C TYR A 28 0.35 -3.07 21.40
N HIS A 29 0.17 -2.25 20.36
CA HIS A 29 -0.90 -1.25 20.33
C HIS A 29 -2.31 -1.86 20.33
N LEU A 30 -2.52 -2.95 19.61
CA LEU A 30 -3.78 -3.70 19.64
C LEU A 30 -4.03 -4.31 21.02
N PHE A 31 -2.99 -4.81 21.70
CA PHE A 31 -3.09 -5.29 23.08
C PHE A 31 -3.44 -4.16 24.05
N ALA A 32 -2.68 -3.06 24.03
CA ALA A 32 -2.86 -1.91 24.92
C ALA A 32 -4.24 -1.24 24.76
N SER A 33 -4.85 -1.35 23.57
CA SER A 33 -6.19 -0.84 23.27
C SER A 33 -7.31 -1.87 23.47
N ASN A 34 -7.00 -3.05 24.03
CA ASN A 34 -7.94 -4.16 24.26
C ASN A 34 -8.66 -4.63 22.98
N GLN A 35 -7.96 -4.63 21.84
CA GLN A 35 -8.47 -5.10 20.54
C GLN A 35 -8.05 -6.54 20.21
N LEU A 36 -7.16 -7.13 21.00
CA LEU A 36 -6.86 -8.57 20.94
C LEU A 36 -7.79 -9.37 21.87
N PRO A 37 -8.02 -10.67 21.59
CA PRO A 37 -8.75 -11.54 22.51
C PRO A 37 -8.07 -11.63 23.88
N LYS A 38 -8.83 -12.06 24.89
CA LYS A 38 -8.28 -12.28 26.24
C LYS A 38 -7.25 -13.40 26.29
N SER A 39 -7.32 -14.35 25.38
CA SER A 39 -6.39 -15.46 25.28
C SER A 39 -5.83 -15.54 23.86
N PHE A 40 -4.52 -15.35 23.72
CA PHE A 40 -3.79 -15.52 22.47
C PHE A 40 -2.35 -15.91 22.76
N ALA A 41 -1.59 -16.28 21.73
CA ALA A 41 -0.15 -16.48 21.87
C ALA A 41 0.56 -15.93 20.64
N ILE A 42 1.65 -15.19 20.82
CA ILE A 42 2.53 -14.76 19.74
C ILE A 42 3.75 -15.68 19.74
N LEU A 43 3.97 -16.42 18.65
CA LEU A 43 5.11 -17.32 18.50
C LEU A 43 6.05 -16.80 17.43
N GLY A 44 7.21 -16.28 17.86
CA GLY A 44 8.29 -15.92 16.95
C GLY A 44 9.03 -17.16 16.44
N VAL A 45 9.24 -17.24 15.13
CA VAL A 45 9.94 -18.35 14.48
C VAL A 45 11.07 -17.83 13.60
N SER A 46 12.30 -18.27 13.84
CA SER A 46 13.47 -17.96 13.01
C SER A 46 14.60 -18.97 13.27
N ARG A 47 15.66 -18.88 12.47
CA ARG A 47 16.87 -19.73 12.59
C ARG A 47 17.75 -19.36 13.78
N THR A 48 17.70 -18.11 14.21
CA THR A 48 18.51 -17.63 15.34
C THR A 48 18.04 -18.30 16.63
N GLU A 49 18.96 -18.82 17.43
CA GLU A 49 18.61 -19.43 18.70
C GLU A 49 18.31 -18.36 19.76
N TYR A 50 17.09 -18.40 20.29
CA TYR A 50 16.66 -17.63 21.47
C TYR A 50 15.82 -18.54 22.37
N SER A 51 15.92 -18.35 23.68
CA SER A 51 14.88 -18.76 24.62
C SER A 51 13.75 -17.74 24.64
N ASP A 52 12.57 -18.13 25.15
CA ASP A 52 11.45 -17.20 25.38
C ASP A 52 11.91 -15.94 26.14
N ASP A 53 12.63 -16.12 27.25
CA ASP A 53 13.10 -15.01 28.10
C ASP A 53 14.06 -14.07 27.35
N SER A 54 15.03 -14.63 26.62
CA SER A 54 15.98 -13.82 25.85
C SER A 54 15.31 -13.06 24.71
N TYR A 55 14.29 -13.66 24.09
CA TYR A 55 13.52 -13.03 23.02
C TYR A 55 12.61 -11.92 23.56
N ARG A 56 11.91 -12.16 24.68
CA ARG A 56 11.09 -11.16 25.39
C ARG A 56 11.91 -9.95 25.80
N GLU A 57 13.07 -10.16 26.42
CA GLU A 57 13.97 -9.07 26.82
C GLU A 57 14.42 -8.20 25.63
N LYS A 58 14.75 -8.84 24.51
CA LYS A 58 15.11 -8.13 23.29
C LYS A 58 13.93 -7.31 22.74
N LEU A 59 12.73 -7.88 22.70
CA LEU A 59 11.53 -7.20 22.23
C LEU A 59 11.12 -6.04 23.13
N LYS A 60 11.19 -6.23 24.44
CA LYS A 60 10.90 -5.21 25.44
C LYS A 60 11.75 -3.96 25.22
N ARG A 61 13.07 -4.14 25.04
CA ARG A 61 14.00 -3.03 24.73
C ARG A 61 13.65 -2.34 23.42
N SER A 62 13.41 -3.13 22.37
CA SER A 62 13.05 -2.59 21.05
C SER A 62 11.74 -1.79 21.10
N LEU A 63 10.73 -2.24 21.84
CA LEU A 63 9.46 -1.53 22.00
C LEU A 63 9.62 -0.22 22.77
N GLN A 64 10.42 -0.22 23.84
CA GLN A 64 10.72 0.98 24.62
C GLN A 64 11.48 2.05 23.82
N GLU A 65 12.32 1.63 22.87
CA GLU A 65 13.06 2.54 21.99
C GLU A 65 12.20 3.15 20.88
N LEU A 66 11.24 2.38 20.36
CA LEU A 66 10.46 2.76 19.18
C LEU A 66 9.12 3.41 19.50
N GLU A 67 8.51 3.05 20.63
CA GLU A 67 7.13 3.42 20.97
C GLU A 67 7.03 4.03 22.37
N LYS A 68 5.93 4.75 22.62
CA LYS A 68 5.57 5.17 23.97
C LYS A 68 4.87 4.03 24.69
N THR A 69 5.61 3.28 25.50
CA THR A 69 5.09 2.12 26.23
C THR A 69 4.78 2.45 27.69
N GLU A 70 3.73 1.83 28.24
CA GLU A 70 3.48 1.81 29.68
C GLU A 70 4.10 0.54 30.28
N PRO A 71 4.95 0.63 31.33
CA PRO A 71 5.70 -0.54 31.82
C PRO A 71 4.84 -1.74 32.18
N GLU A 72 3.71 -1.51 32.87
CA GLU A 72 2.81 -2.59 33.31
C GLU A 72 2.13 -3.29 32.12
N ILE A 73 1.68 -2.52 31.12
CA ILE A 73 1.06 -3.05 29.91
C ILE A 73 2.10 -3.80 29.06
N LEU A 74 3.31 -3.26 28.95
CA LEU A 74 4.40 -3.89 28.20
C LEU A 74 4.81 -5.22 28.82
N ASP A 75 4.93 -5.28 30.14
CA ASP A 75 5.28 -6.51 30.86
C ASP A 75 4.19 -7.57 30.67
N ALA A 76 2.93 -7.19 30.83
CA ALA A 76 1.79 -8.08 30.57
C ALA A 76 1.74 -8.55 29.10
N PHE A 77 2.03 -7.68 28.13
CA PHE A 77 2.08 -8.05 26.72
C PHE A 77 3.18 -9.09 26.44
N CYS A 78 4.35 -8.92 27.04
CA CYS A 78 5.49 -9.82 26.81
C CYS A 78 5.22 -11.25 27.30
N GLU A 79 4.33 -11.46 28.27
CA GLU A 79 3.93 -12.80 28.73
C GLU A 79 3.26 -13.63 27.64
N TYR A 80 2.62 -12.99 26.65
CA TYR A 80 2.00 -13.65 25.51
C TYR A 80 2.99 -14.00 24.40
N ILE A 81 4.26 -13.60 24.52
CA ILE A 81 5.26 -13.79 23.49
C ILE A 81 6.12 -15.01 23.79
N HIS A 82 6.29 -15.86 22.79
CA HIS A 82 7.04 -17.10 22.84
C HIS A 82 7.96 -17.18 21.61
N TYR A 83 8.95 -18.05 21.66
CA TYR A 83 9.89 -18.24 20.57
C TYR A 83 10.17 -19.72 20.30
N GLN A 84 10.35 -20.05 19.03
CA GLN A 84 10.78 -21.37 18.59
C GLN A 84 11.82 -21.24 17.48
N ALA A 85 13.04 -21.72 17.75
CA ALA A 85 14.08 -21.81 16.74
C ALA A 85 13.80 -23.02 15.82
N ILE A 86 13.75 -22.80 14.51
CA ILE A 86 13.70 -23.85 13.49
C ILE A 86 14.50 -23.42 12.26
N ASN A 87 14.97 -24.40 11.49
CA ASN A 87 15.38 -24.16 10.12
C ASN A 87 14.13 -24.08 9.22
N THR A 88 13.78 -22.87 8.78
CA THR A 88 12.54 -22.62 8.01
C THR A 88 12.49 -23.33 6.66
N SER A 89 13.63 -23.82 6.16
CA SER A 89 13.74 -24.57 4.91
C SER A 89 13.81 -26.09 5.09
N ASP A 90 13.84 -26.58 6.34
CA ASP A 90 13.87 -28.01 6.64
C ASP A 90 12.48 -28.46 7.08
N VAL A 91 11.90 -29.43 6.35
CA VAL A 91 10.55 -29.93 6.61
C VAL A 91 10.47 -30.62 7.97
N GLU A 92 11.47 -31.41 8.37
CA GLU A 92 11.42 -32.21 9.60
C GLU A 92 11.42 -31.35 10.87
N ASP A 93 11.98 -30.13 10.77
CA ASP A 93 12.03 -29.18 11.87
C ASP A 93 10.65 -28.60 12.23
N TYR A 94 9.65 -28.70 11.34
CA TYR A 94 8.29 -28.22 11.60
C TYR A 94 7.51 -29.09 12.59
N VAL A 95 8.00 -30.30 12.91
CA VAL A 95 7.49 -31.08 14.06
C VAL A 95 7.62 -30.27 15.35
N LYS A 96 8.75 -29.58 15.55
CA LYS A 96 8.97 -28.73 16.74
C LYS A 96 7.97 -27.58 16.81
N LEU A 97 7.65 -26.97 15.65
CA LEU A 97 6.66 -25.90 15.57
C LEU A 97 5.27 -26.41 15.94
N LYS A 98 4.88 -27.57 15.43
CA LYS A 98 3.60 -28.20 15.74
C LYS A 98 3.47 -28.50 17.23
N ASP A 99 4.46 -29.19 17.82
CA ASP A 99 4.45 -29.53 19.24
C ASP A 99 4.40 -28.28 20.13
N ARG A 100 5.07 -27.20 19.71
CA ARG A 100 5.04 -25.92 20.42
C ARG A 100 3.67 -25.25 20.36
N LEU A 101 3.02 -25.26 19.19
CA LEU A 101 1.65 -24.76 19.04
C LEU A 101 0.65 -25.57 19.87
N ASP A 102 0.83 -26.90 19.92
CA ASP A 102 0.01 -27.78 20.76
C ASP A 102 0.13 -27.41 22.25
N ALA A 103 1.36 -27.23 22.74
CA ALA A 103 1.60 -26.82 24.12
C ALA A 103 1.02 -25.45 24.46
N LEU A 104 1.12 -24.48 23.54
CA LEU A 104 0.53 -23.14 23.71
C LEU A 104 -0.99 -23.19 23.71
N SER A 105 -1.59 -23.99 22.82
CA SER A 105 -3.05 -24.20 22.78
C SER A 105 -3.57 -24.71 24.12
N ASP A 106 -2.86 -25.65 24.75
CA ASP A 106 -3.22 -26.19 26.06
C ASP A 106 -3.00 -25.15 27.18
N GLN A 107 -1.87 -24.43 27.16
CA GLN A 107 -1.54 -23.39 28.15
C GLN A 107 -2.58 -22.27 28.19
N TYR A 108 -3.04 -21.83 27.01
CA TYR A 108 -3.99 -20.73 26.85
C TYR A 108 -5.45 -21.20 26.69
N ALA A 109 -5.70 -22.50 26.85
CA ALA A 109 -7.01 -23.14 26.79
C ALA A 109 -7.83 -22.76 25.54
N PHE A 110 -7.22 -22.86 24.36
CA PHE A 110 -7.92 -22.60 23.10
C PHE A 110 -8.93 -23.73 22.80
N GLU A 111 -10.19 -23.36 22.55
CA GLU A 111 -11.24 -24.31 22.12
C GLU A 111 -11.00 -24.76 20.67
N GLU A 112 -10.61 -23.82 19.82
CA GLU A 112 -10.18 -24.04 18.44
C GLU A 112 -8.73 -23.61 18.26
N ARG A 113 -7.97 -24.38 17.48
CA ARG A 113 -6.55 -24.17 17.18
C ARG A 113 -6.35 -23.14 16.08
N ASN A 114 -7.06 -22.02 16.17
CA ASN A 114 -6.97 -20.92 15.22
C ASN A 114 -5.53 -20.40 15.11
N THR A 115 -4.98 -20.33 13.89
CA THR A 115 -3.58 -19.92 13.70
C THR A 115 -3.41 -18.97 12.52
N LEU A 116 -2.78 -17.84 12.80
CA LEU A 116 -2.35 -16.85 11.81
C LEU A 116 -0.84 -16.98 11.59
N PHE A 117 -0.42 -17.37 10.38
CA PHE A 117 0.97 -17.45 9.98
C PHE A 117 1.37 -16.19 9.21
N TYR A 118 2.31 -15.42 9.73
CA TYR A 118 2.86 -14.23 9.08
C TYR A 118 4.24 -14.52 8.51
N LEU A 119 4.41 -14.39 7.18
CA LEU A 119 5.69 -14.56 6.52
C LEU A 119 6.47 -13.24 6.44
N ALA A 120 7.13 -12.85 7.53
CA ALA A 120 8.06 -11.71 7.55
C ALA A 120 9.47 -12.15 7.09
N THR A 121 9.51 -12.88 5.98
CA THR A 121 10.69 -13.58 5.45
C THR A 121 10.98 -13.15 4.01
N PRO A 122 12.20 -13.41 3.48
CA PRO A 122 12.49 -13.17 2.07
C PRO A 122 11.56 -13.94 1.13
N PRO A 123 11.28 -13.42 -0.09
CA PRO A 123 10.35 -14.05 -1.05
C PRO A 123 10.72 -15.47 -1.46
N SER A 124 12.00 -15.83 -1.41
CA SER A 124 12.48 -17.20 -1.70
C SER A 124 11.90 -18.26 -0.76
N LEU A 125 11.32 -17.87 0.37
CA LEU A 125 10.69 -18.77 1.33
C LEU A 125 9.17 -18.85 1.20
N TYR A 126 8.53 -18.05 0.34
CA TYR A 126 7.07 -18.00 0.22
C TYR A 126 6.45 -19.27 -0.37
N GLY A 127 7.22 -20.04 -1.14
CA GLY A 127 6.82 -21.38 -1.57
C GLY A 127 7.13 -22.48 -0.54
N VAL A 128 8.31 -22.37 0.08
CA VAL A 128 8.84 -23.37 1.01
C VAL A 128 8.04 -23.45 2.31
N ILE A 129 7.77 -22.32 2.97
CA ILE A 129 7.11 -22.31 4.28
C ILE A 129 5.69 -22.90 4.18
N PRO A 130 4.82 -22.48 3.22
CA PRO A 130 3.50 -23.07 3.07
C PRO A 130 3.52 -24.59 2.81
N SER A 131 4.48 -25.06 2.01
CA SER A 131 4.68 -26.49 1.76
C SER A 131 5.04 -27.26 3.03
N CYS A 132 6.00 -26.76 3.82
CA CYS A 132 6.40 -27.38 5.09
C CYS A 132 5.27 -27.37 6.14
N LEU A 133 4.50 -26.27 6.22
CA LEU A 133 3.30 -26.18 7.07
C LEU A 133 2.28 -27.25 6.67
N ALA A 134 2.03 -27.41 5.37
CA ALA A 134 1.08 -28.40 4.87
C ALA A 134 1.54 -29.85 5.09
N ALA A 135 2.83 -30.14 4.98
CA ALA A 135 3.40 -31.47 5.27
C ALA A 135 3.11 -31.93 6.71
N HIS A 136 2.93 -30.99 7.64
CA HIS A 136 2.61 -31.25 9.06
C HIS A 136 1.12 -31.07 9.40
N GLY A 137 0.28 -30.78 8.40
CA GLY A 137 -1.15 -30.52 8.57
C GLY A 137 -1.47 -29.17 9.23
N LEU A 138 -0.51 -28.25 9.35
CA LEU A 138 -0.69 -26.94 9.98
C LEU A 138 -1.51 -25.96 9.11
N ASN A 139 -1.86 -26.35 7.89
CA ASN A 139 -2.76 -25.64 6.97
C ASN A 139 -4.22 -26.14 7.03
N SER A 140 -4.49 -27.25 7.73
CA SER A 140 -5.80 -27.90 7.78
C SER A 140 -6.76 -27.16 8.71
N GLU A 141 -7.97 -26.86 8.23
CA GLU A 141 -9.00 -26.14 8.99
C GLU A 141 -9.94 -27.06 9.82
N LYS A 142 -9.51 -28.31 10.09
CA LYS A 142 -10.34 -29.30 10.82
C LYS A 142 -10.57 -28.95 12.28
N ASP A 143 -9.68 -28.17 12.87
CA ASP A 143 -9.63 -27.86 14.30
C ASP A 143 -9.60 -26.35 14.57
N GLY A 144 -9.99 -25.54 13.60
CA GLY A 144 -9.94 -24.06 13.66
C GLY A 144 -9.42 -23.48 12.35
N TRP A 145 -9.62 -22.19 12.11
CA TRP A 145 -9.14 -21.54 10.88
C TRP A 145 -7.62 -21.44 10.84
N LYS A 146 -7.04 -21.54 9.63
CA LYS A 146 -5.62 -21.31 9.37
C LYS A 146 -5.48 -20.24 8.30
N ARG A 147 -4.77 -19.16 8.62
CA ARG A 147 -4.62 -18.01 7.72
C ARG A 147 -3.14 -17.71 7.51
N LEU A 148 -2.78 -17.34 6.28
CA LEU A 148 -1.41 -17.10 5.85
C LEU A 148 -1.30 -15.66 5.32
N ILE A 149 -0.54 -14.83 6.03
CA ILE A 149 -0.19 -13.49 5.60
C ILE A 149 1.13 -13.53 4.84
N ILE A 150 1.15 -12.92 3.66
CA ILE A 150 2.32 -12.83 2.79
C ILE A 150 2.60 -11.37 2.46
N GLU A 151 3.86 -10.97 2.55
CA GLU A 151 4.35 -9.63 2.21
C GLU A 151 4.76 -9.52 0.75
N LYS A 152 4.73 -8.30 0.21
CA LYS A 152 5.30 -8.04 -1.13
C LYS A 152 6.82 -8.30 -1.14
N PRO A 153 7.42 -8.66 -2.28
CA PRO A 153 6.83 -8.81 -3.62
C PRO A 153 6.09 -10.14 -3.87
N PHE A 154 4.97 -10.07 -4.61
CA PHE A 154 4.22 -11.24 -5.11
C PHE A 154 4.68 -11.58 -6.53
N GLY A 155 5.87 -12.14 -6.65
CA GLY A 155 6.56 -12.30 -7.93
C GLY A 155 7.28 -11.01 -8.38
N TYR A 156 7.99 -11.09 -9.50
CA TYR A 156 8.79 -9.99 -10.07
C TYR A 156 8.36 -9.63 -11.50
N ASP A 157 7.53 -10.46 -12.09
CA ASP A 157 6.90 -10.36 -13.40
C ASP A 157 5.65 -11.24 -13.41
N LEU A 158 4.88 -11.23 -14.51
CA LEU A 158 3.65 -12.02 -14.59
C LEU A 158 3.89 -13.52 -14.39
N LYS A 159 4.97 -14.04 -14.97
CA LYS A 159 5.27 -15.48 -14.93
C LYS A 159 5.60 -15.95 -13.51
N SER A 160 6.54 -15.28 -12.85
CA SER A 160 6.93 -15.59 -11.48
C SER A 160 5.81 -15.37 -10.48
N ALA A 161 4.91 -14.41 -10.71
CA ALA A 161 3.71 -14.23 -9.89
C ALA A 161 2.74 -15.40 -10.02
N GLN A 162 2.51 -15.89 -11.25
CA GLN A 162 1.68 -17.08 -11.51
C GLN A 162 2.30 -18.35 -10.91
N GLU A 163 3.61 -18.53 -11.04
CA GLU A 163 4.34 -19.67 -10.46
C GLU A 163 4.23 -19.68 -8.92
N LEU A 164 4.46 -18.53 -8.27
CA LEU A 164 4.31 -18.38 -6.82
C LEU A 164 2.87 -18.65 -6.37
N ASP A 165 1.89 -18.14 -7.11
CA ASP A 165 0.49 -18.34 -6.78
C ASP A 165 0.08 -19.81 -6.86
N ILE A 166 0.50 -20.52 -7.91
CA ILE A 166 0.28 -21.97 -8.05
C ILE A 166 0.91 -22.73 -6.87
N GLU A 167 2.14 -22.38 -6.50
CA GLU A 167 2.86 -23.04 -5.41
C GLU A 167 2.14 -22.88 -4.06
N ILE A 168 1.67 -21.67 -3.75
CA ILE A 168 0.91 -21.42 -2.51
C ILE A 168 -0.43 -22.16 -2.56
N HIS A 169 -1.13 -22.16 -3.69
CA HIS A 169 -2.44 -22.79 -3.86
C HIS A 169 -2.44 -24.32 -3.83
N HIS A 170 -1.28 -24.96 -4.02
CA HIS A 170 -1.15 -26.39 -3.73
C HIS A 170 -1.40 -26.72 -2.24
N HIS A 171 -1.21 -25.74 -1.36
CA HIS A 171 -1.20 -25.93 0.08
C HIS A 171 -2.28 -25.13 0.82
N PHE A 172 -2.64 -23.94 0.35
CA PHE A 172 -3.65 -23.08 0.98
C PHE A 172 -4.77 -22.73 0.00
N LYS A 173 -5.99 -22.60 0.51
CA LYS A 173 -7.12 -22.08 -0.28
C LYS A 173 -7.10 -20.55 -0.27
N GLU A 174 -7.68 -19.92 -1.28
CA GLU A 174 -7.64 -18.46 -1.41
C GLU A 174 -8.27 -17.71 -0.22
N HIS A 175 -9.29 -18.27 0.44
CA HIS A 175 -9.87 -17.64 1.64
C HIS A 175 -8.93 -17.68 2.87
N GLN A 176 -7.88 -18.49 2.82
CA GLN A 176 -6.86 -18.57 3.86
C GLN A 176 -5.69 -17.61 3.60
N ILE A 177 -5.60 -16.98 2.41
CA ILE A 177 -4.42 -16.22 1.99
C ILE A 177 -4.68 -14.71 2.08
N TYR A 178 -3.77 -14.01 2.74
CA TYR A 178 -3.86 -12.58 3.05
C TYR A 178 -2.61 -11.87 2.50
N ARG A 179 -2.68 -11.43 1.23
CA ARG A 179 -1.59 -10.72 0.55
C ARG A 179 -1.61 -9.24 0.95
N ILE A 180 -0.58 -8.80 1.68
CA ILE A 180 -0.50 -7.43 2.18
C ILE A 180 -0.18 -6.44 1.07
N ASP A 181 -1.05 -5.43 0.99
CA ASP A 181 -0.72 -4.12 0.48
C ASP A 181 -1.04 -3.08 1.57
N HIS A 182 0.00 -2.57 2.23
CA HIS A 182 -0.17 -1.65 3.36
C HIS A 182 -0.81 -0.29 2.98
N TYR A 183 -0.96 0.04 1.69
CA TYR A 183 -1.71 1.22 1.28
C TYR A 183 -3.21 1.00 1.45
N LEU A 184 -3.72 -0.22 1.24
CA LEU A 184 -5.14 -0.56 1.47
C LEU A 184 -5.52 -0.45 2.96
N GLY A 185 -4.57 -0.72 3.85
CA GLY A 185 -4.74 -0.57 5.30
C GLY A 185 -4.83 0.88 5.79
N LYS A 186 -4.63 1.89 4.92
CA LYS A 186 -4.71 3.31 5.32
C LYS A 186 -6.16 3.76 5.47
N GLU A 187 -6.43 4.51 6.54
CA GLU A 187 -7.77 4.97 6.92
C GLU A 187 -8.48 5.75 5.79
N THR A 188 -7.75 6.59 5.08
CA THR A 188 -8.26 7.40 3.95
C THR A 188 -8.67 6.59 2.74
N VAL A 189 -7.99 5.46 2.47
CA VAL A 189 -8.36 4.54 1.39
C VAL A 189 -9.64 3.79 1.73
N GLN A 190 -9.83 3.41 3.00
CA GLN A 190 -11.07 2.80 3.47
C GLN A 190 -12.23 3.79 3.46
N ASN A 191 -11.99 5.02 3.92
CA ASN A 191 -13.00 6.08 3.91
C ASN A 191 -13.49 6.41 2.51
N LEU A 192 -12.72 6.12 1.46
CA LEU A 192 -13.20 6.26 0.09
C LEU A 192 -14.49 5.46 -0.17
N LEU A 193 -14.62 4.27 0.42
CA LEU A 193 -15.82 3.44 0.28
C LEU A 193 -17.05 4.13 0.88
N VAL A 194 -16.90 4.67 2.10
CA VAL A 194 -17.96 5.40 2.79
C VAL A 194 -18.25 6.72 2.06
N PHE A 195 -17.21 7.47 1.73
CA PHE A 195 -17.31 8.75 1.04
C PHE A 195 -18.08 8.64 -0.27
N ARG A 196 -17.77 7.64 -1.09
CA ARG A 196 -18.44 7.43 -2.38
C ARG A 196 -19.84 6.86 -2.22
N PHE A 197 -19.98 5.74 -1.50
CA PHE A 197 -21.21 4.95 -1.58
C PHE A 197 -22.24 5.26 -0.48
N ALA A 198 -21.87 6.01 0.57
CA ALA A 198 -22.81 6.45 1.60
C ALA A 198 -23.31 7.89 1.39
N ASN A 199 -22.74 8.64 0.43
CA ASN A 199 -23.09 10.04 0.19
C ASN A 199 -23.73 10.23 -1.19
N GLY A 200 -25.06 10.35 -1.22
CA GLY A 200 -25.83 10.56 -2.46
C GLY A 200 -25.46 11.83 -3.24
N MET A 201 -24.72 12.77 -2.64
CA MET A 201 -24.20 13.96 -3.29
C MET A 201 -23.01 13.67 -4.22
N PHE A 202 -22.13 12.73 -3.87
CA PHE A 202 -20.86 12.51 -4.58
C PHE A 202 -20.94 11.44 -5.66
N GLU A 203 -21.63 10.32 -5.40
CA GLU A 203 -21.71 9.21 -6.37
C GLU A 203 -22.24 9.62 -7.77
N PRO A 204 -23.27 10.50 -7.89
CA PRO A 204 -23.72 10.95 -9.21
C PRO A 204 -22.66 11.72 -10.02
N LEU A 205 -21.68 12.33 -9.34
CA LEU A 205 -20.59 13.07 -9.96
C LEU A 205 -19.42 12.14 -10.36
N TRP A 206 -19.42 10.88 -9.93
CA TRP A 206 -18.27 9.98 -10.03
C TRP A 206 -18.20 9.23 -11.37
N ASN A 207 -18.31 9.93 -12.49
CA ASN A 207 -18.31 9.32 -13.82
C ASN A 207 -17.86 10.28 -14.92
N ARG A 208 -17.63 9.73 -16.12
CA ARG A 208 -17.19 10.43 -17.33
C ARG A 208 -18.03 11.62 -17.78
N ASN A 209 -19.26 11.81 -17.28
CA ASN A 209 -20.05 13.00 -17.61
C ASN A 209 -19.57 14.23 -16.86
N PHE A 210 -19.07 14.05 -15.62
CA PHE A 210 -18.70 15.14 -14.72
C PHE A 210 -17.21 15.22 -14.47
N ILE A 211 -16.48 14.10 -14.52
CA ILE A 211 -15.02 14.06 -14.37
C ILE A 211 -14.35 14.35 -15.72
N ASP A 212 -13.32 15.18 -15.70
CA ASP A 212 -12.44 15.45 -16.84
C ASP A 212 -11.23 14.50 -16.84
N TYR A 213 -10.52 14.40 -15.72
CA TYR A 213 -9.40 13.47 -15.52
C TYR A 213 -9.17 13.19 -14.03
N VAL A 214 -8.39 12.14 -13.77
CA VAL A 214 -7.94 11.77 -12.42
C VAL A 214 -6.42 11.77 -12.41
N GLU A 215 -5.82 12.36 -11.37
CA GLU A 215 -4.40 12.23 -11.09
C GLU A 215 -4.15 11.48 -9.77
N ILE A 216 -3.12 10.64 -9.75
CA ILE A 216 -2.68 9.89 -8.57
C ILE A 216 -1.18 10.15 -8.41
N THR A 217 -0.79 10.75 -7.30
CA THR A 217 0.61 11.04 -6.99
C THR A 217 1.06 10.21 -5.79
N GLY A 218 2.11 9.40 -5.94
CA GLY A 218 2.81 8.72 -4.86
C GLY A 218 4.28 9.15 -4.80
N ALA A 219 4.57 10.25 -4.11
CA ALA A 219 5.89 10.86 -4.05
C ALA A 219 6.62 10.59 -2.73
N GLU A 220 7.92 10.36 -2.83
CA GLU A 220 8.81 10.19 -1.68
C GLU A 220 9.98 11.17 -1.76
N PHE A 221 10.28 11.82 -0.64
CA PHE A 221 11.45 12.69 -0.50
C PHE A 221 12.76 11.91 -0.34
N LEU A 222 12.70 10.72 0.26
CA LEU A 222 13.87 9.89 0.51
C LEU A 222 14.40 9.26 -0.79
N GLY A 223 15.70 8.98 -0.83
CA GLY A 223 16.32 8.19 -1.89
C GLY A 223 16.19 6.70 -1.63
N VAL A 224 17.06 5.91 -2.27
CA VAL A 224 17.15 4.46 -1.96
C VAL A 224 17.96 4.16 -0.70
N GLU A 225 18.74 5.13 -0.22
CA GLU A 225 19.54 5.03 1.01
C GLU A 225 20.39 3.74 1.00
N GLU A 226 20.41 2.96 2.09
CA GLU A 226 21.19 1.71 2.18
C GLU A 226 20.60 0.54 1.38
N ARG A 227 19.44 0.72 0.72
CA ARG A 227 18.72 -0.34 0.00
C ARG A 227 19.00 -0.35 -1.50
N GLY A 228 20.06 0.34 -1.95
CA GLY A 228 20.41 0.46 -3.37
C GLY A 228 20.42 -0.88 -4.11
N GLY A 229 21.15 -1.88 -3.60
CA GLY A 229 21.26 -3.19 -4.26
C GLY A 229 19.95 -3.98 -4.36
N TYR A 230 19.03 -3.84 -3.40
CA TYR A 230 17.69 -4.43 -3.50
C TYR A 230 16.81 -3.64 -4.49
N TYR A 231 16.84 -2.31 -4.39
CA TYR A 231 15.99 -1.45 -5.21
C TYR A 231 16.36 -1.51 -6.69
N ASP A 232 17.65 -1.72 -7.01
CA ASP A 232 18.14 -1.83 -8.39
C ASP A 232 17.55 -3.02 -9.15
N GLY A 233 17.10 -4.07 -8.45
CA GLY A 233 16.33 -5.16 -9.07
C GLY A 233 14.82 -4.87 -9.20
N SER A 234 14.31 -3.90 -8.45
CA SER A 234 12.87 -3.61 -8.35
C SER A 234 12.45 -2.45 -9.25
N GLY A 235 13.03 -1.27 -9.02
CA GLY A 235 12.60 0.01 -9.61
C GLY A 235 11.24 0.51 -9.11
N ALA A 236 10.91 1.75 -9.45
CA ALA A 236 9.65 2.39 -9.05
C ALA A 236 8.41 1.65 -9.58
N VAL A 237 8.52 1.00 -10.74
CA VAL A 237 7.39 0.27 -11.34
C VAL A 237 6.98 -0.92 -10.47
N ARG A 238 7.92 -1.71 -9.96
CA ARG A 238 7.59 -2.86 -9.09
C ARG A 238 7.37 -2.45 -7.65
N ASP A 239 8.12 -1.46 -7.15
CA ASP A 239 8.07 -1.08 -5.73
C ASP A 239 6.77 -0.34 -5.37
N MET A 240 6.27 0.50 -6.27
CA MET A 240 5.15 1.42 -6.01
C MET A 240 4.00 1.31 -7.02
N PHE A 241 4.30 1.24 -8.32
CA PHE A 241 3.26 1.33 -9.34
C PHE A 241 2.39 0.07 -9.43
N GLN A 242 3.01 -1.10 -9.57
CA GLN A 242 2.35 -2.38 -9.81
C GLN A 242 1.37 -2.79 -8.69
N ASN A 243 1.66 -2.39 -7.45
CA ASN A 243 0.85 -2.69 -6.28
C ASN A 243 0.05 -1.46 -5.83
N HIS A 244 0.65 -0.60 -5.02
CA HIS A 244 -0.01 0.45 -4.26
C HIS A 244 -0.84 1.37 -5.14
N LEU A 245 -0.28 1.86 -6.25
CA LEU A 245 -0.97 2.84 -7.08
C LEU A 245 -2.07 2.22 -7.94
N LEU A 246 -1.88 1.00 -8.45
CA LEU A 246 -2.94 0.28 -9.16
C LEU A 246 -4.08 -0.12 -8.22
N GLN A 247 -3.77 -0.48 -6.98
CA GLN A 247 -4.80 -0.76 -5.96
C GLN A 247 -5.59 0.50 -5.60
N VAL A 248 -4.92 1.63 -5.34
CA VAL A 248 -5.59 2.92 -5.11
C VAL A 248 -6.43 3.33 -6.32
N LEU A 249 -5.90 3.18 -7.54
CA LEU A 249 -6.64 3.43 -8.78
C LEU A 249 -7.90 2.57 -8.86
N ALA A 250 -7.80 1.28 -8.55
CA ALA A 250 -8.95 0.37 -8.58
C ALA A 250 -10.01 0.75 -7.55
N MET A 251 -9.61 1.15 -6.34
CA MET A 251 -10.53 1.65 -5.29
C MET A 251 -11.25 2.95 -5.71
N ILE A 252 -10.57 3.83 -6.46
CA ILE A 252 -11.17 5.04 -7.04
C ILE A 252 -12.10 4.69 -8.21
N GLY A 253 -11.72 3.70 -9.01
CA GLY A 253 -12.41 3.31 -10.23
C GLY A 253 -13.61 2.36 -10.04
N MET A 254 -13.69 1.65 -8.91
CA MET A 254 -14.66 0.56 -8.72
C MET A 254 -16.12 1.04 -8.74
N GLU A 255 -17.02 0.16 -9.17
CA GLU A 255 -18.46 0.39 -9.03
C GLU A 255 -18.91 0.20 -7.57
N PRO A 256 -20.12 0.65 -7.20
CA PRO A 256 -20.71 0.31 -5.91
C PRO A 256 -20.82 -1.22 -5.76
N PRO A 257 -20.24 -1.80 -4.69
CA PRO A 257 -20.33 -3.23 -4.47
C PRO A 257 -21.77 -3.63 -4.10
N ALA A 258 -22.18 -4.85 -4.45
CA ALA A 258 -23.52 -5.35 -4.12
C ALA A 258 -23.77 -5.49 -2.61
N ALA A 259 -22.70 -5.68 -1.82
CA ALA A 259 -22.72 -5.75 -0.37
C ALA A 259 -21.39 -5.26 0.22
N ILE A 260 -21.40 -4.87 1.49
CA ILE A 260 -20.18 -4.53 2.24
C ILE A 260 -19.59 -5.82 2.81
N ASN A 261 -18.86 -6.55 1.97
CA ASN A 261 -18.06 -7.71 2.36
C ASN A 261 -16.84 -7.87 1.43
N ALA A 262 -15.87 -8.67 1.88
CA ALA A 262 -14.59 -8.85 1.21
C ALA A 262 -14.73 -9.26 -0.26
N ASP A 263 -15.57 -10.23 -0.58
CA ASP A 263 -15.71 -10.71 -1.96
C ASP A 263 -16.36 -9.69 -2.89
N SER A 264 -17.41 -9.00 -2.44
CA SER A 264 -18.11 -8.01 -3.25
C SER A 264 -17.21 -6.81 -3.58
N ILE A 265 -16.42 -6.36 -2.60
CA ILE A 265 -15.46 -5.27 -2.81
C ILE A 265 -14.32 -5.72 -3.73
N ARG A 266 -13.71 -6.88 -3.45
CA ARG A 266 -12.60 -7.41 -4.27
C ARG A 266 -13.03 -7.73 -5.71
N ASN A 267 -14.28 -8.13 -5.93
CA ASN A 267 -14.83 -8.31 -7.28
C ASN A 267 -14.87 -6.99 -8.07
N GLU A 268 -15.33 -5.89 -7.46
CA GLU A 268 -15.38 -4.59 -8.15
C GLU A 268 -13.98 -3.98 -8.35
N VAL A 269 -13.05 -4.21 -7.42
CA VAL A 269 -11.62 -3.88 -7.59
C VAL A 269 -11.03 -4.65 -8.78
N ASN A 270 -11.19 -5.97 -8.83
CA ASN A 270 -10.66 -6.79 -9.92
C ASN A 270 -11.29 -6.40 -11.28
N LYS A 271 -12.59 -6.12 -11.31
CA LYS A 271 -13.28 -5.65 -12.52
C LYS A 271 -12.65 -4.39 -13.11
N VAL A 272 -12.21 -3.44 -12.28
CA VAL A 272 -11.48 -2.25 -12.74
C VAL A 272 -10.12 -2.64 -13.32
N LEU A 273 -9.35 -3.46 -12.61
CA LEU A 273 -8.02 -3.89 -13.04
C LEU A 273 -8.08 -4.64 -14.38
N GLN A 274 -9.08 -5.51 -14.56
CA GLN A 274 -9.35 -6.19 -15.83
C GLN A 274 -9.83 -5.25 -16.94
N SER A 275 -10.39 -4.10 -16.58
CA SER A 275 -10.84 -3.07 -17.51
C SER A 275 -9.73 -2.08 -17.88
N LEU A 276 -8.53 -2.17 -17.31
CA LEU A 276 -7.41 -1.33 -17.72
C LEU A 276 -7.13 -1.56 -19.21
N GLN A 277 -7.03 -0.47 -19.98
CA GLN A 277 -6.70 -0.54 -21.39
C GLN A 277 -5.30 -1.17 -21.56
N PRO A 278 -5.16 -2.28 -22.31
CA PRO A 278 -3.84 -2.85 -22.58
C PRO A 278 -2.90 -1.83 -23.22
N LEU A 279 -1.64 -1.80 -22.78
CA LEU A 279 -0.64 -0.87 -23.28
C LEU A 279 0.00 -1.40 -24.56
N SER A 280 -0.22 -0.71 -25.68
CA SER A 280 0.52 -0.97 -26.91
C SER A 280 1.92 -0.33 -26.86
N GLU A 281 2.81 -0.70 -27.78
CA GLU A 281 4.13 -0.05 -27.88
C GLU A 281 4.01 1.45 -28.16
N GLU A 282 3.01 1.88 -28.94
CA GLU A 282 2.73 3.29 -29.20
C GLU A 282 2.26 4.01 -27.92
N ASP A 283 1.40 3.36 -27.12
CA ASP A 283 1.00 3.90 -25.82
C ASP A 283 2.21 4.06 -24.91
N LEU A 284 3.12 3.08 -24.86
CA LEU A 284 4.32 3.16 -24.04
C LEU A 284 5.25 4.28 -24.52
N ARG A 285 5.43 4.48 -25.83
CA ARG A 285 6.28 5.57 -26.35
C ARG A 285 5.70 6.96 -26.06
N ASN A 286 4.38 7.11 -26.05
CA ASN A 286 3.73 8.42 -25.95
C ASN A 286 3.20 8.75 -24.55
N ASN A 287 2.87 7.75 -23.75
CA ASN A 287 2.15 7.90 -22.48
C ASN A 287 2.94 7.38 -21.27
N LEU A 288 4.12 6.77 -21.42
CA LEU A 288 4.98 6.35 -20.32
C LEU A 288 6.23 7.23 -20.23
N VAL A 289 6.55 7.67 -19.01
CA VAL A 289 7.79 8.36 -18.69
C VAL A 289 8.47 7.62 -17.55
N LEU A 290 9.71 7.18 -17.78
CA LEU A 290 10.56 6.62 -16.73
C LEU A 290 11.68 7.60 -16.44
N GLY A 291 12.03 7.76 -15.16
CA GLY A 291 13.07 8.67 -14.73
C GLY A 291 14.05 8.05 -13.75
N GLN A 292 15.26 8.58 -13.70
CA GLN A 292 16.27 8.27 -12.69
C GLN A 292 16.82 9.57 -12.10
N TYR A 293 16.87 9.68 -10.77
CA TYR A 293 17.30 10.92 -10.13
C TYR A 293 18.81 11.16 -10.28
N THR A 294 19.17 12.41 -10.57
CA THR A 294 20.55 12.90 -10.67
C THR A 294 20.90 13.77 -9.47
N GLU A 295 22.19 13.94 -9.23
CA GLU A 295 22.68 14.76 -8.13
C GLU A 295 22.16 16.20 -8.19
N SER A 296 21.94 16.79 -7.02
CA SER A 296 21.46 18.16 -6.87
C SER A 296 21.79 18.68 -5.48
N GLU A 297 21.86 20.01 -5.34
CA GLU A 297 21.93 20.66 -4.04
C GLU A 297 20.52 21.12 -3.64
N VAL A 298 19.97 20.52 -2.58
CA VAL A 298 18.64 20.83 -2.07
C VAL A 298 18.77 21.41 -0.68
N ARG A 299 18.36 22.67 -0.50
CA ARG A 299 18.40 23.38 0.80
C ARG A 299 19.81 23.36 1.43
N GLY A 300 20.84 23.59 0.61
CA GLY A 300 22.24 23.60 1.06
C GLY A 300 22.83 22.22 1.38
N LYS A 301 22.13 21.13 1.06
CA LYS A 301 22.60 19.76 1.21
C LYS A 301 22.79 19.13 -0.16
N PHE A 302 23.99 18.61 -0.40
CA PHE A 302 24.26 17.79 -1.57
C PHE A 302 23.55 16.44 -1.45
N LEU A 303 22.76 16.09 -2.45
CA LEU A 303 22.12 14.79 -2.57
C LEU A 303 22.73 14.04 -3.77
N PRO A 304 23.26 12.82 -3.58
CA PRO A 304 23.87 12.07 -4.67
C PRO A 304 22.83 11.63 -5.70
N GLY A 305 23.29 11.45 -6.95
CA GLY A 305 22.50 10.78 -8.00
C GLY A 305 22.38 9.28 -7.74
N TYR A 306 21.39 8.63 -8.36
CA TYR A 306 21.05 7.23 -8.06
C TYR A 306 22.21 6.25 -8.23
N ARG A 307 22.99 6.39 -9.31
CA ARG A 307 24.17 5.54 -9.60
C ARG A 307 25.32 5.71 -8.61
N ASN A 308 25.31 6.79 -7.82
CA ASN A 308 26.30 7.06 -6.79
C ASN A 308 25.84 6.55 -5.41
N GLU A 309 24.65 5.94 -5.31
CA GLU A 309 24.12 5.40 -4.06
C GLU A 309 24.77 4.03 -3.75
N PRO A 310 24.95 3.69 -2.46
CA PRO A 310 25.57 2.43 -2.07
C PRO A 310 24.85 1.20 -2.63
N GLY A 311 25.59 0.33 -3.32
CA GLY A 311 25.09 -0.94 -3.86
C GLY A 311 24.33 -0.83 -5.19
N VAL A 312 24.33 0.34 -5.83
CA VAL A 312 23.79 0.51 -7.20
C VAL A 312 24.91 0.37 -8.23
N ALA A 313 24.64 -0.28 -9.36
CA ALA A 313 25.61 -0.41 -10.44
C ALA A 313 25.86 0.95 -11.14
N GLU A 314 27.10 1.23 -11.55
CA GLU A 314 27.49 2.48 -12.22
C GLU A 314 26.75 2.70 -13.55
N ASP A 315 26.39 1.62 -14.23
CA ASP A 315 25.65 1.62 -15.49
C ASP A 315 24.14 1.36 -15.30
N SER A 316 23.65 1.37 -14.06
CA SER A 316 22.26 1.06 -13.75
C SER A 316 21.27 1.90 -14.56
N ARG A 317 20.26 1.20 -15.08
CA ARG A 317 19.14 1.72 -15.87
C ARG A 317 17.82 1.69 -15.10
N THR A 318 17.87 1.38 -13.81
CA THR A 318 16.67 1.23 -12.98
C THR A 318 15.99 2.56 -12.79
N GLU A 319 14.68 2.59 -13.02
CA GLU A 319 13.89 3.80 -12.83
C GLU A 319 13.63 4.06 -11.34
N THR A 320 13.81 5.30 -10.93
CA THR A 320 13.42 5.82 -9.61
C THR A 320 12.16 6.69 -9.69
N TYR A 321 11.62 6.87 -10.90
CA TYR A 321 10.40 7.60 -11.20
C TYR A 321 9.63 6.90 -12.34
N VAL A 322 8.31 6.92 -12.25
CA VAL A 322 7.39 6.53 -13.32
C VAL A 322 6.23 7.51 -13.38
N ALA A 323 5.85 7.92 -14.59
CA ALA A 323 4.56 8.55 -14.86
C ALA A 323 3.88 7.84 -16.05
N LEU A 324 2.58 7.62 -15.95
CA LEU A 324 1.80 6.94 -16.98
C LEU A 324 0.43 7.59 -17.14
N LYS A 325 0.03 7.87 -18.39
CA LYS A 325 -1.37 8.10 -18.77
C LYS A 325 -1.99 6.78 -19.21
N MET A 326 -3.09 6.43 -18.56
CA MET A 326 -3.83 5.19 -18.84
C MET A 326 -5.33 5.42 -18.82
N PHE A 327 -6.08 4.41 -19.25
CA PHE A 327 -7.53 4.44 -19.36
C PHE A 327 -8.16 3.19 -18.75
N ILE A 328 -9.38 3.35 -18.23
CA ILE A 328 -10.24 2.26 -17.79
C ILE A 328 -11.37 2.11 -18.82
N ASN A 329 -11.37 1.00 -19.56
CA ASN A 329 -12.31 0.69 -20.64
C ASN A 329 -13.61 0.10 -20.09
N ASN A 330 -14.37 0.90 -19.36
CA ASN A 330 -15.70 0.54 -18.89
C ASN A 330 -16.70 1.69 -19.05
N TRP A 331 -17.98 1.44 -18.78
CA TRP A 331 -19.05 2.43 -18.98
C TRP A 331 -18.81 3.75 -18.22
N ARG A 332 -18.32 3.67 -16.98
CA ARG A 332 -18.12 4.81 -16.08
C ARG A 332 -16.95 5.69 -16.51
N TRP A 333 -15.86 5.10 -16.97
CA TRP A 333 -14.57 5.77 -17.17
C TRP A 333 -14.12 5.90 -18.61
N ASN A 334 -14.84 5.33 -19.58
CA ASN A 334 -14.42 5.38 -20.98
C ASN A 334 -14.10 6.81 -21.45
N GLY A 335 -12.88 7.00 -21.95
CA GLY A 335 -12.33 8.27 -22.42
C GLY A 335 -11.83 9.23 -21.33
N ILE A 336 -11.90 8.85 -20.05
CA ILE A 336 -11.33 9.64 -18.95
C ILE A 336 -9.91 9.14 -18.67
N PRO A 337 -8.88 9.99 -18.83
CA PRO A 337 -7.52 9.59 -18.54
C PRO A 337 -7.24 9.60 -17.05
N PHE A 338 -6.48 8.61 -16.63
CA PHE A 338 -5.85 8.49 -15.32
C PHE A 338 -4.37 8.76 -15.50
N TYR A 339 -3.87 9.81 -14.86
CA TYR A 339 -2.47 10.14 -14.78
C TYR A 339 -1.92 9.66 -13.45
N VAL A 340 -0.96 8.75 -13.49
CA VAL A 340 -0.36 8.20 -12.28
C VAL A 340 1.11 8.53 -12.30
N ARG A 341 1.65 9.09 -11.22
CA ARG A 341 3.09 9.31 -11.06
C ARG A 341 3.60 8.86 -9.70
N SER A 342 4.83 8.39 -9.69
CA SER A 342 5.54 8.08 -8.46
C SER A 342 7.03 8.17 -8.63
N GLY A 343 7.73 8.54 -7.56
CA GLY A 343 9.17 8.50 -7.57
C GLY A 343 9.81 8.87 -6.24
N LYS A 344 11.11 8.62 -6.17
CA LYS A 344 12.00 8.95 -5.05
C LYS A 344 12.73 10.27 -5.30
N ARG A 345 13.27 10.87 -4.23
CA ARG A 345 13.92 12.20 -4.27
C ARG A 345 13.04 13.30 -4.87
N LEU A 346 11.72 13.18 -4.70
CA LEU A 346 10.77 14.24 -5.05
C LEU A 346 10.74 15.30 -3.94
N PRO A 347 10.11 16.48 -4.14
CA PRO A 347 10.27 17.59 -3.21
C PRO A 347 9.65 17.33 -1.83
N THR A 348 8.65 16.46 -1.76
CA THR A 348 8.00 16.09 -0.50
C THR A 348 7.50 14.65 -0.52
N ARG A 349 7.18 14.12 0.66
CA ARG A 349 6.49 12.85 0.81
C ARG A 349 4.99 13.09 0.77
N VAL A 350 4.30 12.51 -0.19
CA VAL A 350 2.85 12.61 -0.33
C VAL A 350 2.27 11.43 -1.10
N THR A 351 1.09 10.98 -0.70
CA THR A 351 0.22 10.14 -1.52
C THR A 351 -1.15 10.81 -1.58
N GLU A 352 -1.61 11.15 -2.77
CA GLU A 352 -2.93 11.75 -2.97
C GLU A 352 -3.56 11.34 -4.30
N VAL A 353 -4.89 11.42 -4.33
CA VAL A 353 -5.70 11.31 -5.54
C VAL A 353 -6.42 12.64 -5.75
N VAL A 354 -6.40 13.18 -6.96
CA VAL A 354 -7.17 14.37 -7.31
C VAL A 354 -8.08 14.08 -8.48
N ILE A 355 -9.34 14.40 -8.30
CA ILE A 355 -10.39 14.25 -9.30
C ILE A 355 -10.72 15.65 -9.81
N HIS A 356 -10.44 15.88 -11.09
CA HIS A 356 -10.72 17.15 -11.76
C HIS A 356 -12.08 17.04 -12.45
N PHE A 357 -13.00 17.94 -12.09
CA PHE A 357 -14.31 18.00 -12.72
C PHE A 357 -14.28 18.86 -13.98
N LYS A 358 -15.15 18.53 -14.93
CA LYS A 358 -15.33 19.32 -16.15
C LYS A 358 -15.78 20.73 -15.80
N ARG A 359 -15.25 21.68 -16.55
CA ARG A 359 -15.67 23.09 -16.49
C ARG A 359 -17.14 23.23 -16.88
N THR A 360 -17.79 24.26 -16.36
CA THR A 360 -19.18 24.56 -16.71
C THR A 360 -19.29 24.83 -18.21
N PRO A 361 -20.26 24.22 -18.92
CA PRO A 361 -20.36 24.33 -20.38
C PRO A 361 -20.70 25.75 -20.84
N HIS A 362 -21.32 26.56 -19.98
CA HIS A 362 -21.66 27.95 -20.25
C HIS A 362 -21.20 28.85 -19.09
N PRO A 363 -20.02 29.49 -19.19
CA PRO A 363 -19.47 30.27 -18.09
C PRO A 363 -20.06 31.69 -18.11
N VAL A 364 -21.25 31.84 -17.51
CA VAL A 364 -22.03 33.11 -17.44
C VAL A 364 -21.26 34.23 -16.72
N PHE A 365 -20.34 33.87 -15.81
CA PHE A 365 -19.68 34.80 -14.89
C PHE A 365 -18.24 35.18 -15.29
N GLY A 366 -17.80 34.84 -16.51
CA GLY A 366 -16.48 35.20 -17.04
C GLY A 366 -15.91 34.13 -17.97
N LYS A 367 -14.86 34.45 -18.75
CA LYS A 367 -14.25 33.46 -19.68
C LYS A 367 -13.54 32.30 -18.97
N ASN A 368 -13.13 32.49 -17.71
CA ASN A 368 -12.41 31.50 -16.93
C ASN A 368 -13.35 30.95 -15.85
N ALA A 369 -13.98 29.80 -16.12
CA ALA A 369 -14.71 29.06 -15.10
C ALA A 369 -13.72 28.52 -14.06
N PRO A 370 -14.06 28.57 -12.75
CA PRO A 370 -13.32 27.90 -11.70
C PRO A 370 -13.14 26.41 -12.00
N GLU A 371 -11.99 25.85 -11.63
CA GLU A 371 -11.70 24.44 -11.72
C GLU A 371 -12.14 23.72 -10.44
N ASN A 372 -13.22 22.97 -10.54
CA ASN A 372 -13.66 22.16 -9.42
C ASN A 372 -12.76 20.93 -9.27
N LYS A 373 -12.24 20.71 -8.06
CA LYS A 373 -11.33 19.60 -7.74
C LYS A 373 -11.76 18.92 -6.44
N LEU A 374 -11.63 17.61 -6.39
CA LEU A 374 -11.71 16.84 -5.14
C LEU A 374 -10.35 16.19 -4.90
N ILE A 375 -9.69 16.60 -3.82
CA ILE A 375 -8.37 16.13 -3.39
C ILE A 375 -8.59 15.19 -2.21
N ILE A 376 -8.12 13.96 -2.36
CA ILE A 376 -8.16 12.92 -1.33
C ILE A 376 -6.71 12.65 -0.93
N ARG A 377 -6.32 13.13 0.24
CA ARG A 377 -4.97 12.98 0.77
C ARG A 377 -4.88 11.67 1.54
N ILE A 378 -4.06 10.75 1.03
CA ILE A 378 -3.85 9.45 1.65
C ILE A 378 -2.78 9.52 2.75
N GLN A 379 -1.73 10.31 2.54
CA GLN A 379 -0.69 10.62 3.55
C GLN A 379 0.25 11.72 3.02
N PRO A 380 1.00 12.41 3.89
CA PRO A 380 0.66 12.71 5.28
C PRO A 380 -0.48 13.73 5.34
N ASP A 381 -0.93 14.06 6.56
CA ASP A 381 -2.04 15.00 6.79
C ASP A 381 -3.32 14.51 6.08
N GLU A 382 -3.68 13.27 6.43
CA GLU A 382 -4.83 12.54 5.95
C GLU A 382 -6.09 13.41 5.95
N GLY A 383 -6.79 13.47 4.82
CA GLY A 383 -7.94 14.35 4.71
C GLY A 383 -8.56 14.42 3.32
N ILE A 384 -9.62 15.22 3.23
CA ILE A 384 -10.34 15.50 1.98
C ILE A 384 -10.45 17.00 1.82
N LEU A 385 -10.14 17.51 0.64
CA LEU A 385 -10.29 18.91 0.28
C LEU A 385 -11.08 19.03 -1.02
N MET A 386 -12.07 19.91 -1.03
CA MET A 386 -12.85 20.24 -2.22
C MET A 386 -12.58 21.69 -2.61
N SER A 387 -12.17 21.91 -3.85
CA SER A 387 -11.95 23.24 -4.44
C SER A 387 -13.09 23.58 -5.39
N PHE A 388 -13.63 24.79 -5.27
CA PHE A 388 -14.75 25.27 -6.09
C PHE A 388 -14.80 26.79 -6.16
N GLY A 389 -15.55 27.32 -7.13
CA GLY A 389 -15.75 28.75 -7.29
C GLY A 389 -16.74 29.37 -6.31
N LEU A 390 -16.36 30.49 -5.68
CA LEU A 390 -17.25 31.35 -4.91
C LEU A 390 -17.16 32.79 -5.41
N LYS A 391 -18.23 33.58 -5.24
CA LYS A 391 -18.21 35.01 -5.54
C LYS A 391 -17.24 35.74 -4.61
N GLU A 392 -16.35 36.56 -5.18
CA GLU A 392 -15.54 37.50 -4.39
C GLU A 392 -16.46 38.50 -3.66
N PRO A 393 -16.26 38.72 -2.34
CA PRO A 393 -16.98 39.78 -1.62
C PRO A 393 -16.74 41.15 -2.27
N GLY A 394 -17.82 41.86 -2.62
CA GLY A 394 -17.73 43.15 -3.33
C GLY A 394 -18.79 43.32 -4.43
N ALA A 395 -18.60 44.35 -5.25
CA ALA A 395 -19.42 44.64 -6.42
C ALA A 395 -19.01 43.77 -7.63
N GLY A 396 -20.00 43.36 -8.44
CA GLY A 396 -19.80 42.49 -9.59
C GLY A 396 -19.95 40.99 -9.26
N PHE A 397 -19.62 40.14 -10.24
CA PHE A 397 -19.80 38.67 -10.19
C PHE A 397 -18.51 37.91 -10.49
N LYS A 398 -17.37 38.45 -10.04
CA LYS A 398 -16.09 37.76 -10.21
C LYS A 398 -16.04 36.53 -9.29
N ALA A 399 -15.78 35.37 -9.87
CA ALA A 399 -15.55 34.13 -9.12
C ALA A 399 -14.08 34.02 -8.71
N LYS A 400 -13.84 33.48 -7.52
CA LYS A 400 -12.54 33.08 -7.00
C LYS A 400 -12.63 31.65 -6.48
N GLU A 401 -11.60 30.87 -6.70
CA GLU A 401 -11.48 29.53 -6.14
C GLU A 401 -11.28 29.60 -4.62
N VAL A 402 -12.06 28.81 -3.92
CA VAL A 402 -12.00 28.62 -2.46
C VAL A 402 -12.03 27.12 -2.17
N SER A 403 -11.59 26.75 -0.98
CA SER A 403 -11.53 25.35 -0.56
C SER A 403 -12.30 25.11 0.72
N MET A 404 -12.94 23.93 0.81
CA MET A 404 -13.42 23.35 2.06
C MET A 404 -12.58 22.10 2.33
N ASN A 405 -12.09 21.93 3.56
CA ASN A 405 -11.24 20.80 3.93
C ASN A 405 -11.72 20.10 5.20
N PHE A 406 -11.34 18.83 5.30
CA PHE A 406 -11.48 17.99 6.48
C PHE A 406 -10.14 17.29 6.70
N HIS A 407 -9.63 17.35 7.93
CA HIS A 407 -8.38 16.72 8.34
C HIS A 407 -8.68 15.67 9.42
N TYR A 408 -8.15 14.45 9.28
CA TYR A 408 -8.34 13.42 10.30
C TYR A 408 -7.72 13.80 11.65
N ALA A 409 -6.65 14.59 11.62
CA ALA A 409 -5.99 15.10 12.82
C ALA A 409 -6.89 15.97 13.71
N SER A 410 -8.04 16.46 13.21
CA SER A 410 -9.00 17.22 14.02
C SER A 410 -9.94 16.35 14.85
N LEU A 411 -9.90 15.01 14.70
CA LEU A 411 -10.70 14.09 15.50
C LEU A 411 -10.00 13.85 16.85
N GLU A 412 -10.44 14.55 17.90
CA GLU A 412 -9.79 14.57 19.22
C GLU A 412 -9.75 13.19 19.95
N GLU A 413 -10.57 12.20 19.53
CA GLU A 413 -10.83 10.99 20.32
C GLU A 413 -10.38 9.66 19.68
N THR A 414 -9.77 9.66 18.49
CA THR A 414 -9.42 8.39 17.81
C THR A 414 -7.95 8.33 17.43
N LYS A 415 -7.20 7.49 18.16
CA LYS A 415 -5.87 7.03 17.72
C LYS A 415 -6.12 6.17 16.48
N MET A 416 -5.91 6.76 15.29
CA MET A 416 -6.03 6.03 14.03
C MET A 416 -5.09 4.82 14.06
N LEU A 417 -5.63 3.65 13.74
CA LEU A 417 -4.80 2.46 13.64
C LEU A 417 -3.78 2.67 12.52
N THR A 418 -2.54 2.24 12.77
CA THR A 418 -1.58 2.17 11.68
C THR A 418 -2.02 1.10 10.67
N ALA A 419 -1.49 1.16 9.43
CA ALA A 419 -1.87 0.19 8.40
C ALA A 419 -1.62 -1.27 8.83
N TYR A 420 -0.54 -1.54 9.56
CA TYR A 420 -0.25 -2.89 10.06
C TYR A 420 -1.18 -3.31 11.21
N GLU A 421 -1.51 -2.41 12.13
CA GLU A 421 -2.50 -2.68 13.19
C GLU A 421 -3.85 -3.08 12.58
N ARG A 422 -4.31 -2.32 11.58
CA ARG A 422 -5.55 -2.62 10.87
C ARG A 422 -5.49 -3.98 10.17
N LEU A 423 -4.48 -4.22 9.34
CA LEU A 423 -4.40 -5.44 8.55
C LEU A 423 -4.25 -6.68 9.44
N LEU A 424 -3.45 -6.62 10.52
CA LEU A 424 -3.34 -7.73 11.47
C LEU A 424 -4.70 -8.02 12.12
N LEU A 425 -5.42 -6.99 12.55
CA LEU A 425 -6.75 -7.15 13.15
C LEU A 425 -7.76 -7.73 12.16
N ASP A 426 -7.77 -7.27 10.91
CA ASP A 426 -8.67 -7.77 9.87
C ASP A 426 -8.36 -9.23 9.53
N ALA A 427 -7.09 -9.60 9.42
CA ALA A 427 -6.68 -10.99 9.21
C ALA A 427 -7.05 -11.91 10.38
N LEU A 428 -6.98 -11.43 11.63
CA LEU A 428 -7.45 -12.16 12.81
C LEU A 428 -8.98 -12.31 12.83
N ASN A 429 -9.72 -11.34 12.28
CA ASN A 429 -11.17 -11.39 12.14
C ASN A 429 -11.66 -12.13 10.89
N GLY A 430 -10.75 -12.50 9.99
CA GLY A 430 -11.09 -13.18 8.74
C GLY A 430 -11.58 -12.25 7.64
N ASP A 431 -11.44 -10.93 7.82
CA ASP A 431 -11.83 -9.94 6.83
C ASP A 431 -10.71 -9.76 5.79
N ALA A 432 -10.97 -10.25 4.58
CA ALA A 432 -10.03 -10.14 3.47
C ALA A 432 -10.23 -8.88 2.61
N THR A 433 -11.10 -7.94 3.02
CA THR A 433 -11.48 -6.76 2.21
C THR A 433 -10.27 -5.93 1.76
N LEU A 434 -9.27 -5.78 2.63
CA LEU A 434 -8.09 -4.95 2.39
C LEU A 434 -6.86 -5.75 1.88
N PHE A 435 -7.09 -6.99 1.42
CA PHE A 435 -6.04 -7.89 0.97
C PHE A 435 -6.20 -8.20 -0.52
N ALA A 436 -5.07 -8.22 -1.23
CA ALA A 436 -5.06 -8.47 -2.66
C ALA A 436 -5.39 -9.94 -2.94
N ARG A 437 -6.42 -10.17 -3.77
CA ARG A 437 -6.78 -11.51 -4.26
C ARG A 437 -5.93 -11.88 -5.46
N THR A 438 -5.71 -13.18 -5.71
CA THR A 438 -4.89 -13.68 -6.83
C THR A 438 -5.22 -13.03 -8.17
N ASP A 439 -6.50 -12.96 -8.51
CA ASP A 439 -6.97 -12.42 -9.79
C ASP A 439 -6.64 -10.92 -9.94
N ALA A 440 -6.72 -10.15 -8.85
CA ALA A 440 -6.29 -8.75 -8.84
C ALA A 440 -4.77 -8.61 -8.99
N VAL A 441 -3.98 -9.46 -8.30
CA VAL A 441 -2.50 -9.45 -8.43
C VAL A 441 -2.08 -9.82 -9.85
N GLU A 442 -2.68 -10.83 -10.45
CA GLU A 442 -2.44 -11.24 -11.83
C GLU A 442 -2.82 -10.14 -12.82
N ALA A 443 -3.98 -9.49 -12.64
CA ALA A 443 -4.41 -8.37 -13.48
C ALA A 443 -3.42 -7.20 -13.43
N CYS A 444 -2.92 -6.84 -12.24
CA CYS A 444 -1.86 -5.85 -12.08
C CYS A 444 -0.59 -6.24 -12.86
N TRP A 445 -0.11 -7.47 -12.71
CA TRP A 445 1.09 -7.93 -13.41
C TRP A 445 0.91 -7.97 -14.92
N LYS A 446 -0.24 -8.42 -15.40
CA LYS A 446 -0.56 -8.46 -16.83
C LYS A 446 -0.56 -7.06 -17.44
N PHE A 447 -1.05 -6.06 -16.71
CA PHE A 447 -1.02 -4.67 -17.15
C PHE A 447 0.40 -4.08 -17.14
N VAL A 448 1.22 -4.44 -16.15
CA VAL A 448 2.59 -3.90 -15.97
C VAL A 448 3.63 -4.61 -16.85
N GLN A 449 3.40 -5.85 -17.27
CA GLN A 449 4.37 -6.64 -18.04
C GLN A 449 4.90 -5.89 -19.29
N PRO A 450 4.06 -5.25 -20.13
CA PRO A 450 4.55 -4.50 -21.28
C PRO A 450 5.49 -3.34 -20.91
N ILE A 451 5.30 -2.72 -19.75
CA ILE A 451 6.20 -1.67 -19.23
C ILE A 451 7.57 -2.27 -18.90
N LEU A 452 7.59 -3.45 -18.26
CA LEU A 452 8.83 -4.13 -17.91
C LEU A 452 9.64 -4.55 -19.16
N ASP A 453 8.94 -5.00 -20.19
CA ASP A 453 9.56 -5.40 -21.45
C ASP A 453 10.12 -4.17 -22.20
N PHE A 454 9.37 -3.06 -22.19
CA PHE A 454 9.77 -1.80 -22.86
C PHE A 454 10.99 -1.11 -22.23
N LYS A 455 11.22 -1.28 -20.92
CA LYS A 455 12.40 -0.73 -20.22
C LYS A 455 13.75 -1.14 -20.81
N GLN A 456 13.79 -2.23 -21.57
CA GLN A 456 15.01 -2.68 -22.24
C GLN A 456 15.42 -1.73 -23.39
N ASP A 457 14.55 -0.81 -23.82
CA ASP A 457 14.87 0.23 -24.82
C ASP A 457 15.82 1.29 -24.20
N PRO A 458 17.01 1.53 -24.80
CA PRO A 458 17.96 2.53 -24.32
C PRO A 458 17.43 3.95 -24.24
N GLN A 459 16.39 4.33 -24.98
CA GLN A 459 15.85 5.70 -24.98
C GLN A 459 14.74 5.95 -23.95
N SER A 460 14.35 4.93 -23.19
CA SER A 460 13.19 4.97 -22.28
C SER A 460 13.39 5.72 -20.96
N LEU A 461 14.62 6.14 -20.61
CA LEU A 461 14.96 6.65 -19.27
C LEU A 461 15.46 8.10 -19.30
N TYR A 462 14.75 8.98 -18.59
CA TYR A 462 15.09 10.40 -18.44
C TYR A 462 15.80 10.68 -17.11
N GLY A 463 16.58 11.76 -17.05
CA GLY A 463 17.18 12.26 -15.81
C GLY A 463 16.31 13.33 -15.16
N TYR A 464 16.27 13.38 -13.83
CA TYR A 464 15.66 14.49 -13.09
C TYR A 464 16.47 14.84 -11.84
N ALA A 465 16.64 16.12 -11.53
CA ALA A 465 17.42 16.53 -10.38
C ALA A 465 16.71 16.17 -9.06
N CYS A 466 17.45 15.68 -8.06
CA CYS A 466 16.91 15.49 -6.71
C CYS A 466 16.22 16.77 -6.22
N GLY A 467 15.04 16.62 -5.60
CA GLY A 467 14.21 17.73 -5.11
C GLY A 467 13.33 18.39 -6.18
N THR A 468 13.21 17.82 -7.38
CA THR A 468 12.25 18.26 -8.42
C THR A 468 11.09 17.28 -8.56
N TRP A 469 10.00 17.66 -9.25
CA TRP A 469 8.80 16.83 -9.43
C TRP A 469 8.91 15.72 -10.49
N GLY A 470 10.14 15.41 -10.91
CA GLY A 470 10.44 14.41 -11.92
C GLY A 470 10.93 15.02 -13.25
N PRO A 471 11.05 14.20 -14.30
CA PRO A 471 11.45 14.67 -15.63
C PRO A 471 10.42 15.61 -16.25
N LYS A 472 10.87 16.57 -17.07
CA LYS A 472 10.00 17.50 -17.81
C LYS A 472 9.01 16.78 -18.74
N GLU A 473 9.38 15.58 -19.19
CA GLU A 473 8.55 14.72 -20.03
C GLU A 473 7.26 14.30 -19.31
N SER A 474 7.30 14.20 -17.97
CA SER A 474 6.11 13.93 -17.15
C SER A 474 5.12 15.10 -17.16
N ASP A 475 5.60 16.34 -17.19
CA ASP A 475 4.74 17.52 -17.33
C ASP A 475 4.17 17.61 -18.75
N ASN A 476 4.99 17.34 -19.77
CA ASN A 476 4.58 17.33 -21.17
C ASN A 476 3.41 16.36 -21.43
N LEU A 477 3.39 15.24 -20.70
CA LEU A 477 2.33 14.23 -20.78
C LEU A 477 0.93 14.82 -20.49
N LEU A 478 0.81 15.78 -19.55
CA LEU A 478 -0.45 16.47 -19.26
C LEU A 478 -0.64 17.72 -20.14
N ILE A 479 0.45 18.45 -20.43
CA ILE A 479 0.41 19.66 -21.25
C ILE A 479 -0.13 19.35 -22.65
N ASN A 480 0.21 18.19 -23.21
CA ASN A 480 -0.30 17.72 -24.51
C ASN A 480 -1.84 17.62 -24.54
N ASP A 481 -2.48 17.45 -23.38
CA ASP A 481 -3.94 17.43 -23.23
C ASP A 481 -4.51 18.75 -22.67
N GLY A 482 -3.69 19.80 -22.57
CA GLY A 482 -4.08 21.09 -21.98
C GLY A 482 -4.29 21.06 -20.46
N ARG A 483 -3.63 20.13 -19.77
CA ARG A 483 -3.73 19.89 -18.32
C ARG A 483 -2.39 20.14 -17.65
N ALA A 484 -2.38 20.15 -16.31
CA ALA A 484 -1.17 20.28 -15.52
C ALA A 484 -1.29 19.46 -14.25
N TRP A 485 -0.16 18.94 -13.77
CA TRP A 485 -0.10 18.29 -12.47
C TRP A 485 -0.38 19.31 -11.38
N ARG A 486 -1.05 18.85 -10.32
CA ARG A 486 -0.97 19.55 -9.04
C ARG A 486 0.41 19.39 -8.42
N PHE A 487 0.88 20.39 -7.69
CA PHE A 487 2.13 20.31 -6.91
C PHE A 487 1.83 20.31 -5.41
N PRO A 488 1.60 19.14 -4.81
CA PRO A 488 1.20 19.05 -3.41
C PRO A 488 2.27 19.48 -2.41
N CYS A 489 1.80 20.07 -1.33
CA CYS A 489 2.54 20.35 -0.11
C CYS A 489 2.61 19.15 0.84
N LYS A 490 3.48 19.26 1.86
CA LYS A 490 3.45 18.39 3.04
C LYS A 490 2.08 18.40 3.72
N ASN A 491 1.48 19.56 3.90
CA ASN A 491 0.15 19.70 4.50
C ASN A 491 -0.93 19.66 3.40
N LEU A 492 -2.14 19.26 3.74
CA LEU A 492 -3.29 19.28 2.84
C LEU A 492 -3.80 20.73 2.69
N THR A 493 -3.39 21.38 1.62
CA THR A 493 -3.80 22.76 1.27
C THR A 493 -4.04 22.88 -0.23
N ASP A 494 -4.81 23.84 -0.71
CA ASP A 494 -4.93 24.14 -2.13
C ASP A 494 -4.26 25.49 -2.45
N THR A 495 -2.93 25.51 -2.32
CA THR A 495 -2.13 26.74 -2.44
C THR A 495 -1.01 26.56 -3.45
N ASP A 496 -0.80 27.54 -4.33
CA ASP A 496 0.31 27.57 -5.30
C ASP A 496 1.68 27.81 -4.66
N TYR A 497 1.70 28.22 -3.38
CA TYR A 497 2.91 28.57 -2.65
C TYR A 497 3.14 27.57 -1.52
N CYS A 498 4.22 26.80 -1.64
CA CYS A 498 4.70 25.93 -0.59
C CYS A 498 6.21 26.01 -0.49
N GLU A 499 6.72 26.08 0.74
CA GLU A 499 8.14 25.88 0.99
C GLU A 499 8.44 24.37 0.87
N LEU A 500 8.72 23.93 -0.36
CA LEU A 500 9.06 22.54 -0.70
C LEU A 500 10.45 22.14 -0.21
#